data_AF-A0AA90PR35-F1
#
_entry.id   AF-A0AA90PR35-F1
#
_cell.length_a   1.000
_cell.length_b   1.000
_cell.length_c   1.000
_cell.angle_alpha   90.00
_cell.angle_beta   90.00
_cell.angle_gamma   90.00
#
_symmetry.space_group_name_H-M   'P 1'
#
loop_
_entity.id
_entity.type
_entity.pdbx_description
1 polymer ?
#
loop_
_entity_poly.entity_id
_entity_poly.type
_entity_poly.pdbx_seq_one_letter_code
_entity_poly.pdbx_strand_id
1 'polypeptide(L)'
;VGRPSIDPVILVKLTFIQYTFGIRSMRKTIEEVETNMAYRWFLGYGFHDKVPHFSTFGKNYERRFKDTDLFEQIFYRILMTAAEHVFVDSTHVKASANKRKFEKKIVRKETRAYQGRLQEEINQDRENHGKKPFPPDKFDKEETKEIKESTTDSESGYYVKDERTKQFAY
;
A
#
# COMPACT_ATOMS: atom_id res chain seq x y z
N VAL A 1 -30.10 -22.68 25.38
CA VAL A 1 -28.65 -22.84 25.10
C VAL A 1 -28.30 -21.92 23.95
N GLY A 2 -27.43 -20.92 24.18
CA GLY A 2 -27.06 -19.93 23.16
C GLY A 2 -26.06 -20.48 22.15
N ARG A 3 -26.02 -19.90 20.95
CA ARG A 3 -24.99 -20.23 19.95
C ARG A 3 -23.62 -19.78 20.47
N PRO A 4 -22.56 -20.60 20.41
CA PRO A 4 -21.23 -20.22 20.87
C PRO A 4 -20.73 -18.97 20.12
N SER A 5 -20.07 -18.08 20.85
CA SER A 5 -19.46 -16.89 20.27
C SER A 5 -18.33 -17.30 19.32
N ILE A 6 -18.25 -16.64 18.16
CA ILE A 6 -17.14 -16.83 17.23
C ILE A 6 -16.00 -15.92 17.66
N ASP A 7 -14.77 -16.42 17.50
CA ASP A 7 -13.57 -15.63 17.72
C ASP A 7 -13.53 -14.42 16.74
N PRO A 8 -13.38 -13.18 17.24
CA PRO A 8 -13.26 -12.00 16.37
C PRO A 8 -12.15 -12.12 15.31
N VAL A 9 -11.06 -12.85 15.57
CA VAL A 9 -9.97 -13.08 14.61
C VAL A 9 -10.49 -13.80 13.36
N ILE A 10 -11.40 -14.77 13.52
CA ILE A 10 -12.01 -15.50 12.39
C ILE A 10 -12.85 -14.55 11.53
N LEU A 11 -13.56 -13.60 12.14
CA LEU A 11 -14.36 -12.62 11.40
C LEU A 11 -13.49 -11.71 10.54
N VAL A 12 -12.36 -11.23 11.09
CA VAL A 12 -11.39 -10.42 10.34
C VAL A 12 -10.75 -11.24 9.20
N LYS A 13 -10.37 -12.49 9.47
CA LYS A 13 -9.81 -13.38 8.46
C LYS A 13 -10.80 -13.70 7.33
N LEU A 14 -12.08 -13.86 7.64
CA LEU A 14 -13.13 -14.05 6.64
C LEU A 14 -13.28 -12.83 5.72
N THR A 15 -13.26 -11.62 6.28
CA THR A 15 -13.24 -10.39 5.47
C THR A 15 -11.98 -10.29 4.63
N PHE A 16 -10.83 -10.69 5.16
CA PHE A 16 -9.58 -10.69 4.43
C PHE A 16 -9.67 -11.60 3.18
N ILE A 17 -10.12 -12.85 3.34
CA ILE A 17 -10.38 -13.75 2.20
C ILE A 17 -11.33 -13.10 1.18
N GLN A 18 -12.44 -12.53 1.65
CA GLN A 18 -13.42 -11.90 0.78
C GLN A 18 -12.80 -10.80 -0.09
N TYR A 19 -12.06 -9.87 0.50
CA TYR A 19 -11.49 -8.73 -0.22
C TYR A 19 -10.29 -9.12 -1.07
N THR A 20 -9.36 -9.93 -0.56
CA THR A 20 -8.14 -10.32 -1.27
C THR A 20 -8.45 -11.12 -2.55
N PHE A 21 -9.47 -11.98 -2.51
CA PHE A 21 -9.87 -12.79 -3.67
C PHE A 21 -11.06 -12.21 -4.45
N GLY A 22 -11.51 -10.99 -4.12
CA GLY A 22 -12.57 -10.31 -4.86
C GLY A 22 -13.93 -11.02 -4.81
N ILE A 23 -14.23 -11.72 -3.72
CA ILE A 23 -15.49 -12.47 -3.56
C ILE A 23 -16.63 -11.48 -3.26
N ARG A 24 -17.63 -11.45 -4.15
CA ARG A 24 -18.68 -10.42 -4.15
C ARG A 24 -19.65 -10.47 -2.96
N SER A 25 -19.66 -11.54 -2.17
CA SER A 25 -20.56 -11.66 -1.03
C SER A 25 -20.04 -12.58 0.06
N MET A 26 -20.34 -12.24 1.31
CA MET A 26 -20.02 -13.08 2.47
C MET A 26 -20.67 -14.46 2.41
N ARG A 27 -21.83 -14.60 1.75
CA ARG A 27 -22.46 -15.90 1.54
C ARG A 27 -21.58 -16.80 0.67
N LYS A 28 -21.12 -16.27 -0.46
CA LYS A 28 -20.19 -16.98 -1.35
C LYS A 28 -18.85 -17.24 -0.67
N THR A 29 -18.34 -16.30 0.13
CA THR A 29 -17.12 -16.52 0.92
C THR A 29 -17.24 -17.74 1.82
N ILE A 30 -18.37 -17.89 2.52
CA ILE A 30 -18.57 -19.03 3.42
C ILE A 30 -18.73 -20.34 2.66
N GLU A 31 -19.43 -20.35 1.54
CA GLU A 31 -19.53 -21.52 0.65
C GLU A 31 -18.15 -21.96 0.15
N GLU A 32 -17.28 -21.00 -0.22
CA GLU A 32 -15.91 -21.31 -0.58
C GLU A 32 -15.09 -21.84 0.62
N VAL A 33 -15.29 -21.31 1.83
CA VAL A 33 -14.64 -21.83 3.05
C VAL A 33 -15.07 -23.26 3.38
N GLU A 34 -16.30 -23.65 3.05
CA GLU A 34 -16.77 -25.02 3.27
C GLU A 34 -15.98 -26.05 2.45
N THR A 35 -15.55 -25.68 1.23
CA THR A 35 -14.93 -26.60 0.27
C THR A 35 -13.42 -26.38 0.09
N ASN A 36 -12.92 -25.16 0.32
CA ASN A 36 -11.52 -24.81 0.09
C ASN A 36 -10.67 -25.04 1.35
N MET A 37 -9.81 -26.05 1.28
CA MET A 37 -8.93 -26.43 2.40
C MET A 37 -7.93 -25.34 2.80
N ALA A 38 -7.44 -24.53 1.84
CA ALA A 38 -6.53 -23.42 2.15
C ALA A 38 -7.22 -22.34 2.99
N TYR A 39 -8.49 -22.04 2.69
CA TYR A 39 -9.27 -21.08 3.46
C TYR A 39 -9.57 -21.61 4.87
N ARG A 40 -9.90 -22.90 5.00
CA ARG A 40 -10.09 -23.54 6.30
C ARG A 40 -8.82 -23.49 7.15
N TRP A 41 -7.68 -23.86 6.57
CA TRP A 41 -6.39 -23.79 7.23
C TRP A 41 -6.06 -22.37 7.70
N PHE A 42 -6.27 -21.36 6.85
CA PHE A 42 -6.05 -19.95 7.21
C PHE A 42 -6.94 -19.51 8.38
N LEU A 43 -8.20 -19.96 8.41
CA LEU A 43 -9.17 -19.68 9.47
C LEU A 43 -8.92 -20.49 10.75
N GLY A 44 -8.04 -21.49 10.72
CA GLY A 44 -7.79 -22.40 11.83
C GLY A 44 -8.87 -23.48 11.98
N TYR A 45 -9.65 -23.75 10.93
CA TYR A 45 -10.63 -24.83 10.90
C TYR A 45 -10.00 -26.14 10.41
N GLY A 46 -10.18 -27.20 11.18
CA GLY A 46 -9.91 -28.57 10.77
C GLY A 46 -10.94 -29.08 9.76
N PHE A 47 -10.77 -30.31 9.27
CA PHE A 47 -11.63 -30.89 8.23
C PHE A 47 -13.10 -31.05 8.66
N HIS A 48 -13.33 -31.38 9.93
CA HIS A 48 -14.67 -31.66 10.48
C HIS A 48 -15.34 -30.46 11.18
N ASP A 49 -14.66 -29.32 11.27
CA ASP A 49 -15.19 -28.16 11.97
C ASP A 49 -16.35 -27.53 11.21
N LYS A 50 -17.35 -27.04 11.94
CA LYS A 50 -18.48 -26.34 11.31
C LYS A 50 -18.11 -24.90 10.99
N VAL A 51 -18.29 -24.53 9.72
CA VAL A 51 -18.11 -23.14 9.28
C VAL A 51 -19.26 -22.28 9.83
N PRO A 52 -18.98 -21.01 10.21
CA PRO A 52 -20.01 -20.08 10.60
C PRO A 52 -21.07 -19.88 9.52
N HIS A 53 -22.31 -19.60 9.93
CA HIS A 53 -23.33 -19.19 8.98
C HIS A 53 -23.08 -17.75 8.47
N PHE A 54 -23.46 -17.43 7.22
CA PHE A 54 -23.19 -16.12 6.59
C PHE A 54 -23.75 -14.93 7.35
N SER A 55 -24.91 -15.11 7.99
CA SER A 55 -25.51 -14.06 8.82
C SER A 55 -24.76 -13.78 10.11
N THR A 56 -23.86 -14.68 10.54
CA THR A 56 -23.11 -14.50 11.77
C THR A 56 -22.11 -13.36 11.65
N PHE A 57 -21.54 -13.14 10.46
CA PHE A 57 -20.65 -12.00 10.22
C PHE A 57 -21.42 -10.68 10.40
N GLY A 58 -22.52 -10.49 9.67
CA GLY A 58 -23.31 -9.25 9.74
C GLY A 58 -23.82 -8.94 11.14
N LYS A 59 -24.29 -9.96 11.87
CA LYS A 59 -24.76 -9.78 13.26
C LYS A 59 -23.63 -9.43 14.24
N ASN A 60 -22.43 -9.98 14.06
CA ASN A 60 -21.29 -9.61 14.91
C ASN A 60 -20.73 -8.24 14.54
N TYR A 61 -20.69 -7.91 13.25
CA TYR A 61 -20.33 -6.58 12.78
C TYR A 61 -21.23 -5.51 13.39
N GLU A 62 -22.55 -5.67 13.27
CA GLU A 62 -23.51 -4.71 13.81
C GLU A 62 -23.42 -4.56 15.33
N ARG A 63 -23.18 -5.66 16.05
CA ARG A 63 -23.17 -5.65 17.52
C ARG A 63 -21.83 -5.22 18.13
N ARG A 64 -20.71 -5.43 17.44
CA ARG A 64 -19.37 -5.28 18.03
C ARG A 64 -18.47 -4.29 17.30
N PHE A 65 -18.72 -4.02 16.02
CA PHE A 65 -17.75 -3.32 15.18
C PHE A 65 -18.29 -2.09 14.42
N LYS A 66 -19.60 -1.94 14.28
CA LYS A 66 -20.23 -0.90 13.45
C LYS A 66 -19.81 0.52 13.80
N ASP A 67 -19.61 0.80 15.09
CA ASP A 67 -19.25 2.11 15.61
C ASP A 67 -17.80 2.14 16.14
N THR A 68 -16.95 1.24 15.64
CA THR A 68 -15.54 1.15 16.03
C THR A 68 -14.63 1.40 14.83
N ASP A 69 -13.45 1.95 15.10
CA ASP A 69 -12.36 2.16 14.14
C ASP A 69 -11.40 0.96 14.06
N LEU A 70 -11.78 -0.19 14.63
CA LEU A 70 -10.90 -1.37 14.76
C LEU A 70 -10.33 -1.83 13.41
N PHE A 71 -11.17 -1.89 12.38
CA PHE A 71 -10.73 -2.32 11.03
C PHE A 71 -9.71 -1.34 10.43
N GLU A 72 -9.94 -0.04 10.65
CA GLU A 72 -9.06 1.03 10.19
C GLU A 72 -7.71 0.98 10.93
N GLN A 73 -7.72 0.82 12.26
CA GLN A 73 -6.50 0.65 13.05
C GLN A 73 -5.68 -0.58 12.63
N ILE A 74 -6.34 -1.72 12.40
CA ILE A 74 -5.67 -2.95 11.92
C ILE A 74 -5.06 -2.69 10.54
N PHE A 75 -5.81 -2.06 9.64
CA PHE A 75 -5.33 -1.73 8.31
C PHE A 75 -4.11 -0.80 8.35
N TYR A 76 -4.16 0.29 9.13
CA TYR A 76 -3.02 1.18 9.31
C TYR A 76 -1.82 0.48 9.90
N ARG A 77 -2.00 -0.42 10.86
CA ARG A 77 -0.90 -1.18 11.43
C ARG A 77 -0.25 -2.11 10.40
N ILE A 78 -1.05 -2.77 9.57
CA ILE A 78 -0.54 -3.60 8.47
C ILE A 78 0.21 -2.72 7.46
N LEU A 79 -0.34 -1.57 7.08
CA LEU A 79 0.32 -0.62 6.17
C LEU A 79 1.65 -0.11 6.73
N MET A 80 1.71 0.26 8.01
CA MET A 80 2.95 0.72 8.64
C MET A 80 4.01 -0.38 8.65
N THR A 81 3.63 -1.61 8.96
CA THR A 81 4.54 -2.77 8.93
C THR A 81 5.00 -3.07 7.51
N ALA A 82 4.12 -2.94 6.52
CA ALA A 82 4.46 -3.10 5.12
C ALA A 82 5.40 -1.98 4.65
N ALA A 83 5.15 -0.73 5.05
CA ALA A 83 5.94 0.45 4.69
C ALA A 83 7.42 0.34 5.09
N GLU A 84 7.72 -0.26 6.24
CA GLU A 84 9.10 -0.56 6.67
C GLU A 84 9.84 -1.51 5.70
N HIS A 85 9.11 -2.27 4.91
CA HIS A 85 9.63 -3.23 3.93
C HIS A 85 9.18 -2.94 2.49
N VAL A 86 8.74 -1.71 2.19
CA VAL A 86 8.37 -1.32 0.82
C VAL A 86 9.64 -1.19 -0.01
N PHE A 87 9.88 -2.19 -0.85
CA PHE A 87 10.65 -2.00 -2.08
C PHE A 87 9.70 -1.40 -3.12
N VAL A 88 9.83 -0.10 -3.39
CA VAL A 88 9.15 0.52 -4.53
C VAL A 88 9.82 -0.02 -5.79
N ASP A 89 9.20 -1.00 -6.45
CA ASP A 89 9.59 -1.33 -7.81
C ASP A 89 9.37 -0.08 -8.67
N SER A 90 10.34 0.27 -9.51
CA SER A 90 10.33 1.51 -10.33
C SER A 90 9.35 1.42 -11.50
N THR A 91 8.31 0.59 -11.38
CA THR A 91 7.28 0.39 -12.39
C THR A 91 6.35 1.59 -12.40
N HIS A 92 6.45 2.36 -13.47
CA HIS A 92 5.65 3.56 -13.63
C HIS A 92 4.21 3.17 -13.99
N VAL A 93 3.23 3.68 -13.24
CA VAL A 93 1.80 3.46 -13.55
C VAL A 93 1.31 4.62 -14.40
N LYS A 94 0.82 4.33 -15.61
CA LYS A 94 0.32 5.36 -16.51
C LYS A 94 -0.85 6.12 -15.86
N ALA A 95 -0.70 7.43 -15.72
CA ALA A 95 -1.75 8.29 -15.21
C ALA A 95 -2.85 8.49 -16.26
N SER A 96 -4.07 8.75 -15.80
CA SER A 96 -5.20 9.09 -16.67
C SER A 96 -5.14 10.55 -17.15
N ALA A 97 -3.98 10.96 -17.66
CA ALA A 97 -3.66 12.31 -18.07
C ALA A 97 -3.14 12.36 -19.50
N ASN A 98 -3.63 13.32 -20.28
CA ASN A 98 -3.21 13.49 -21.67
C ASN A 98 -1.84 14.16 -21.73
N LYS A 99 -0.84 13.48 -22.32
CA LYS A 99 0.54 13.98 -22.50
C LYS A 99 0.67 15.31 -23.25
N ARG A 100 -0.37 15.75 -23.96
CA ARG A 100 -0.42 17.03 -24.70
C ARG A 100 -1.13 18.15 -23.94
N LYS A 101 -1.85 17.85 -22.84
CA LYS A 101 -2.53 18.84 -22.00
C LYS A 101 -1.75 19.01 -20.71
N PHE A 102 -0.90 20.03 -20.68
CA PHE A 102 -0.05 20.32 -19.54
C PHE A 102 0.23 21.82 -19.44
N GLU A 103 0.48 22.26 -18.23
CA GLU A 103 1.01 23.59 -17.93
C GLU A 103 2.47 23.47 -17.51
N LYS A 104 3.26 24.47 -17.87
CA LYS A 104 4.68 24.54 -17.52
C LYS A 104 4.78 25.29 -16.21
N LYS A 105 5.22 24.61 -15.15
CA LYS A 105 5.38 25.20 -13.83
C LYS A 105 6.84 25.19 -13.43
N ILE A 106 7.30 26.34 -12.96
CA ILE A 106 8.62 26.48 -12.38
C ILE A 106 8.51 26.04 -10.93
N VAL A 107 9.09 24.89 -10.63
CA VAL A 107 9.10 24.35 -9.27
C VAL A 107 10.50 24.52 -8.72
N ARG A 108 10.60 25.05 -7.50
CA ARG A 108 11.85 25.03 -6.75
C ARG A 108 12.21 23.57 -6.51
N LYS A 109 13.39 23.15 -6.96
CA LYS A 109 13.90 21.81 -6.65
C LYS A 109 14.18 21.81 -5.15
N GLU A 110 13.23 21.34 -4.36
CA GLU A 110 13.49 21.11 -2.94
C GLU A 110 14.69 20.18 -2.84
N THR A 111 15.70 20.64 -2.10
CA THR A 111 16.87 19.84 -1.74
C THR A 111 16.32 18.62 -1.01
N ARG A 112 16.42 17.45 -1.64
CA ARG A 112 15.84 16.21 -1.13
C ARG A 112 16.40 15.98 0.27
N ALA A 113 15.61 16.21 1.32
CA ALA A 113 16.01 15.89 2.70
C ALA A 113 16.49 14.43 2.82
N TYR A 114 15.93 13.55 1.98
CA TYR A 114 16.34 12.17 1.79
C TYR A 114 17.76 12.00 1.21
N GLN A 115 18.22 12.88 0.30
CA GLN A 115 19.59 12.82 -0.22
C GLN A 115 20.64 13.12 0.83
N GLY A 116 20.38 14.07 1.74
CA GLY A 116 21.27 14.35 2.86
C GLY A 116 21.46 13.13 3.76
N ARG A 117 20.35 12.53 4.21
CA ARG A 117 20.36 11.29 5.02
C ARG A 117 21.04 10.13 4.31
N LEU A 118 20.75 9.92 3.02
CA LEU A 118 21.38 8.86 2.23
C LEU A 118 22.91 9.07 2.12
N GLN A 119 23.36 10.32 1.95
CA GLN A 119 24.78 10.64 1.89
C GLN A 119 25.47 10.40 3.25
N GLU A 120 24.80 10.71 4.35
CA GLU A 120 25.26 10.40 5.71
C GLU A 120 25.41 8.89 5.92
N GLU A 121 24.40 8.10 5.55
CA GLU A 121 24.44 6.63 5.64
C GLU A 121 25.57 6.04 4.79
N ILE A 122 25.74 6.52 3.54
CA ILE A 122 26.83 6.10 2.67
C ILE A 122 28.19 6.45 3.28
N ASN A 123 28.33 7.63 3.88
CA ASN A 123 29.58 8.05 4.51
C ASN A 123 29.89 7.24 5.77
N GLN A 124 28.90 6.90 6.60
CA GLN A 124 29.07 6.01 7.74
C GLN A 124 29.53 4.61 7.29
N ASP A 125 28.94 4.07 6.21
CA ASP A 125 29.38 2.80 5.64
C ASP A 125 30.84 2.88 5.12
N ARG A 126 31.21 3.99 4.48
CA ARG A 126 32.59 4.21 4.01
C ARG A 126 33.59 4.25 5.17
N GLU A 127 33.26 4.92 6.26
CA GLU A 127 34.10 5.00 7.46
C GLU A 127 34.28 3.62 8.11
N ASN A 128 33.20 2.83 8.20
CA ASN A 128 33.26 1.45 8.67
C ASN A 128 34.18 0.56 7.80
N HIS A 129 34.28 0.87 6.51
CA HIS A 129 35.16 0.20 5.56
C HIS A 129 36.53 0.90 5.37
N GLY A 130 36.90 1.85 6.24
CA GLY A 130 38.19 2.55 6.20
C GLY A 130 38.39 3.48 4.99
N LYS A 131 37.31 3.82 4.28
CA LYS A 131 37.32 4.74 3.14
C LYS A 131 37.00 6.15 3.62
N LYS A 132 37.64 7.15 3.00
CA LYS A 132 37.34 8.56 3.31
C LYS A 132 35.90 8.93 2.92
N PRO A 133 35.20 9.74 3.73
CA PRO A 133 33.87 10.23 3.40
C PRO A 133 33.93 11.09 2.13
N PHE A 134 32.81 11.14 1.42
CA PHE A 134 32.67 12.05 0.29
C PHE A 134 32.62 13.50 0.78
N PRO A 135 33.18 14.45 0.01
CA PRO A 135 33.03 15.87 0.33
C PRO A 135 31.54 16.26 0.32
N PRO A 136 31.13 17.21 1.18
CA PRO A 136 29.77 17.72 1.17
C PRO A 136 29.47 18.35 -0.19
N ASP A 137 28.29 18.03 -0.70
CA ASP A 137 27.79 18.48 -1.98
C ASP A 137 27.60 20.01 -1.94
N LYS A 138 28.29 20.76 -2.80
CA LYS A 138 28.22 22.24 -2.86
C LYS A 138 26.96 22.72 -3.59
N PHE A 139 25.77 22.34 -3.13
CA PHE A 139 24.50 22.77 -3.71
C PHE A 139 23.88 23.93 -2.92
N ASP A 140 24.52 25.10 -2.94
CA ASP A 140 23.93 26.38 -2.49
C ASP A 140 23.26 27.15 -3.64
N LYS A 141 22.64 26.43 -4.58
CA LYS A 141 21.80 27.08 -5.59
C LYS A 141 20.41 26.48 -5.50
N GLU A 142 19.43 27.34 -5.19
CA GLU A 142 18.02 27.05 -5.44
C GLU A 142 17.86 26.80 -6.95
N GLU A 143 18.06 25.55 -7.36
CA GLU A 143 17.85 25.15 -8.74
C GLU A 143 16.34 25.13 -8.99
N THR A 144 15.86 26.01 -9.87
CA THR A 144 14.51 25.91 -10.39
C THR A 144 14.50 24.96 -11.57
N LYS A 145 13.50 24.08 -11.63
CA LYS A 145 13.26 23.23 -12.80
C LYS A 145 11.88 23.47 -13.37
N GLU A 146 11.80 23.52 -14.69
CA GLU A 146 10.53 23.55 -15.39
C GLU A 146 9.97 22.13 -15.48
N ILE A 147 8.80 21.90 -14.86
CA ILE A 147 8.08 20.63 -14.92
C ILE A 147 6.81 20.83 -15.75
N LYS A 148 6.43 19.78 -16.48
CA LYS A 148 5.09 19.70 -17.09
C LYS A 148 4.13 19.12 -16.05
N GLU A 149 3.20 19.93 -15.57
CA GLU A 149 2.13 19.52 -14.67
C GLU A 149 0.88 19.22 -15.52
N SER A 150 0.18 18.11 -15.27
CA SER A 150 -1.05 17.84 -16.01
C SER A 150 -2.17 18.76 -15.55
N THR A 151 -2.96 19.26 -16.49
CA THR A 151 -4.18 20.01 -16.18
C THR A 151 -5.29 19.15 -15.58
N THR A 152 -5.19 17.83 -15.71
CA THR A 152 -6.23 16.87 -15.26
C THR A 152 -5.83 16.16 -13.98
N ASP A 153 -4.52 16.05 -13.71
CA ASP A 153 -3.97 15.26 -12.61
C ASP A 153 -2.62 15.83 -12.18
N SER A 154 -2.66 16.77 -11.23
CA SER A 154 -1.50 17.49 -10.72
C SER A 154 -0.52 16.60 -9.95
N GLU A 155 -0.96 15.42 -9.50
CA GLU A 155 -0.12 14.47 -8.75
C GLU A 155 0.72 13.58 -9.69
N SER A 156 0.36 13.51 -10.98
CA SER A 156 1.11 12.74 -11.96
C SER A 156 2.40 13.43 -12.44
N GLY A 157 3.48 12.65 -12.60
CA GLY A 157 4.75 13.10 -13.14
C GLY A 157 4.85 12.92 -14.66
N TYR A 158 5.52 13.83 -15.36
CA TYR A 158 5.81 13.66 -16.79
C TYR A 158 7.00 12.71 -17.00
N TYR A 159 6.70 11.49 -17.43
CA TYR A 159 7.65 10.41 -17.66
C TYR A 159 8.08 10.32 -19.13
N VAL A 160 9.39 10.17 -19.34
CA VAL A 160 10.02 9.98 -20.66
C VAL A 160 10.91 8.74 -20.56
N LYS A 161 10.50 7.64 -21.20
CA LYS A 161 11.30 6.42 -21.28
C LYS A 161 12.30 6.50 -22.42
N ASP A 162 11.79 6.75 -23.62
CA ASP A 162 12.56 6.96 -24.86
C ASP A 162 11.89 8.06 -25.70
N GLU A 163 12.44 8.39 -26.89
CA GLU A 163 11.89 9.44 -27.77
C GLU A 163 10.40 9.23 -28.12
N ARG A 164 9.95 7.97 -28.20
CA ARG A 164 8.58 7.59 -28.58
C ARG A 164 7.61 7.53 -27.39
N THR A 165 8.11 7.24 -26.19
CA THR A 165 7.32 6.89 -25.01
C THR A 165 7.38 8.01 -23.97
N LYS A 166 6.53 9.02 -24.21
CA LYS A 166 6.27 10.14 -23.29
C LYS A 166 4.85 10.05 -22.76
N GLN A 167 4.66 10.06 -21.46
CA GLN A 167 3.35 9.99 -20.82
C GLN A 167 3.37 10.58 -19.41
N PHE A 168 2.20 10.89 -18.87
CA PHE A 168 2.07 11.12 -17.43
C PHE A 168 1.99 9.78 -16.70
N ALA A 169 2.69 9.66 -15.57
CA ALA A 169 2.74 8.45 -14.76
C ALA A 169 3.02 8.76 -13.28
N TYR A 170 2.70 7.80 -12.42
CA TYR A 170 3.11 7.75 -11.02
C TYR A 170 4.33 6.86 -10.85
#